data_AF-A0A943G501-F1
#
_entry.id   AF-A0A943G501-F1
#
_cell.length_a   1.000
_cell.length_b   1.000
_cell.length_c   1.000
_cell.angle_alpha   90.00
_cell.angle_beta   90.00
_cell.angle_gamma   90.00
#
_symmetry.space_group_name_H-M   'P 1'
#
loop_
_entity.id
_entity.type
_entity.pdbx_description
1 polymer ?
#
loop_
_entity_poly.entity_id
_entity_poly.type
_entity_poly.pdbx_seq_one_letter_code
_entity_poly.pdbx_strand_id
1 'polypeptide(L)'
;MKKDKNNKKNNNHIFLYLQAIFSLITVVLTIVYILNKSITGFLQLSLGLTILIMGYNNYKVYHRKFLTLVYVLVGVILITLSVITFLGV
;
A
#
# COMPACT_ATOMS: atom_id res chain seq x y z
N MET A 1 18.13 -10.04 36.36
CA MET A 1 17.61 -8.87 35.61
C MET A 1 17.22 -9.32 34.19
N LYS A 2 15.95 -9.72 33.99
CA LYS A 2 15.43 -10.18 32.69
C LYS A 2 15.16 -8.96 31.81
N LYS A 3 16.04 -8.66 30.86
CA LYS A 3 15.85 -7.57 29.88
C LYS A 3 14.63 -7.87 28.99
N ASP A 4 13.66 -6.97 29.08
CA ASP A 4 12.66 -6.57 28.08
C ASP A 4 12.37 -7.52 26.91
N LYS A 5 11.42 -8.44 27.11
CA LYS A 5 10.74 -9.14 26.00
C LYS A 5 9.38 -8.55 25.62
N ASN A 6 8.94 -7.45 26.26
CA ASN A 6 7.58 -6.92 26.09
C ASN A 6 7.42 -5.82 25.03
N ASN A 7 8.51 -5.20 24.53
CA ASN A 7 8.38 -4.09 23.56
C ASN A 7 8.27 -4.51 22.09
N LYS A 8 8.44 -5.80 21.74
CA LYS A 8 8.44 -6.23 20.32
C LYS A 8 7.04 -6.47 19.75
N LYS A 9 6.00 -6.59 20.59
CA LYS A 9 4.66 -7.02 20.16
C LYS A 9 3.78 -5.87 19.64
N ASN A 10 4.03 -4.63 20.05
CA ASN A 10 3.10 -3.52 19.80
C ASN A 10 3.28 -2.82 18.43
N ASN A 11 4.48 -2.87 17.83
CA ASN A 11 4.75 -2.18 16.56
C ASN A 11 4.23 -2.95 15.32
N ASN A 12 3.68 -4.15 15.49
CA ASN A 12 3.18 -4.96 14.38
C ASN A 12 1.87 -4.44 13.79
N HIS A 13 1.10 -3.62 14.53
CA HIS A 13 -0.19 -3.11 14.06
C HIS A 13 -0.10 -1.77 13.32
N ILE A 14 1.02 -1.04 13.42
CA ILE A 14 1.19 0.28 12.80
C ILE A 14 0.97 0.22 11.28
N PHE A 15 1.51 -0.80 10.62
CA PHE A 15 1.35 -0.97 9.18
C PHE A 15 -0.07 -1.42 8.77
N LEU A 16 -0.84 -2.04 9.68
CA LEU A 16 -2.25 -2.33 9.45
C LEU A 16 -3.08 -1.05 9.51
N TYR A 17 -2.82 -0.17 10.48
CA TYR A 17 -3.46 1.15 10.52
C TYR A 17 -3.07 2.01 9.31
N LEU A 18 -1.79 1.98 8.92
CA LEU A 18 -1.31 2.68 7.73
C LEU A 18 -2.03 2.18 6.47
N GLN A 19 -2.21 0.86 6.32
CA GLN A 19 -2.97 0.27 5.22
C GLN A 19 -4.41 0.79 5.20
N ALA A 20 -5.08 0.84 6.36
CA ALA A 20 -6.46 1.31 6.45
C ALA A 20 -6.58 2.80 6.05
N ILE A 21 -5.68 3.65 6.52
CA ILE A 21 -5.65 5.08 6.16
C ILE A 21 -5.42 5.24 4.66
N PHE A 22 -4.43 4.55 4.10
CA PHE A 22 -4.15 4.59 2.67
C PHE A 22 -5.33 4.07 1.85
N SER A 23 -6.02 3.01 2.29
CA SER A 23 -7.22 2.52 1.61
C SER A 23 -8.36 3.54 1.61
N LEU A 24 -8.54 4.30 2.71
CA LEU A 24 -9.54 5.37 2.75
C LEU A 24 -9.18 6.49 1.77
N ILE A 25 -7.91 6.89 1.71
CA ILE A 25 -7.41 7.87 0.73
C ILE A 25 -7.66 7.36 -0.70
N THR A 26 -7.38 6.08 -0.97
CA THR A 26 -7.62 5.47 -2.28
C THR A 26 -9.11 5.51 -2.66
N VAL A 27 -10.02 5.26 -1.71
CA VAL A 27 -11.46 5.35 -1.95
C VAL A 27 -11.87 6.78 -2.33
N VAL A 28 -11.38 7.78 -1.59
CA VAL A 28 -11.64 9.20 -1.92
C VAL A 28 -11.10 9.54 -3.31
N LEU A 29 -9.86 9.13 -3.63
CA LEU A 29 -9.29 9.32 -4.97
C LEU A 29 -10.08 8.60 -6.07
N THR A 30 -10.67 7.44 -5.77
CA THR A 30 -11.52 6.72 -6.72
C THR A 30 -12.78 7.52 -7.05
N ILE A 31 -13.40 8.14 -6.03
CA ILE A 31 -14.56 9.03 -6.22
C ILE A 31 -14.16 10.24 -7.07
N VAL A 32 -13.03 10.88 -6.75
CA VAL A 32 -12.53 12.02 -7.53
C VAL A 32 -12.21 11.60 -8.97
N TYR A 33 -11.73 10.38 -9.19
CA TYR A 33 -11.40 9.86 -10.52
C TYR A 33 -12.63 9.65 -11.40
N ILE A 34 -13.79 9.34 -10.80
CA ILE A 34 -15.04 9.27 -11.55
C ILE A 34 -15.38 10.64 -12.14
N LEU A 35 -15.12 11.73 -11.40
CA LEU A 35 -15.40 13.10 -11.80
C LEU A 35 -14.31 13.71 -12.69
N ASN A 36 -13.05 13.34 -12.47
CA ASN A 36 -11.90 13.88 -13.17
C ASN A 36 -10.86 12.81 -13.49
N LYS A 37 -10.75 12.43 -14.76
CA LYS A 37 -9.81 11.41 -15.22
C LYS A 37 -8.34 11.86 -15.16
N SER A 38 -8.06 13.16 -15.03
CA SER A 38 -6.67 13.64 -14.98
C SER A 38 -5.92 13.18 -13.73
N ILE A 39 -6.64 12.75 -12.68
CA ILE A 39 -6.01 12.25 -11.45
C ILE A 39 -5.59 10.78 -11.50
N THR A 40 -5.65 10.13 -12.68
CA THR A 40 -5.30 8.72 -12.88
C THR A 40 -3.92 8.38 -12.27
N GLY A 41 -2.92 9.22 -12.50
CA GLY A 41 -1.57 9.02 -11.93
C GLY A 41 -1.57 9.00 -10.40
N PHE A 42 -2.33 9.90 -9.75
CA PHE A 42 -2.46 9.92 -8.29
C PHE A 42 -3.22 8.71 -7.75
N LEU A 43 -4.27 8.26 -8.45
CA LEU A 43 -5.01 7.06 -8.08
C LEU A 43 -4.14 5.81 -8.18
N GLN A 44 -3.39 5.66 -9.28
CA GLN A 44 -2.44 4.56 -9.47
C GLN A 44 -1.34 4.57 -8.40
N LEU A 45 -0.82 5.75 -8.04
CA LEU A 45 0.18 5.88 -6.98
C LEU A 45 -0.37 5.42 -5.62
N SER A 46 -1.57 5.90 -5.26
CA SER A 46 -2.22 5.54 -4.01
C SER A 46 -2.52 4.05 -3.94
N LEU A 47 -3.06 3.45 -5.02
CA LEU A 47 -3.29 2.01 -5.12
C LEU A 47 -1.99 1.21 -4.99
N GLY A 48 -0.94 1.62 -5.71
CA GLY A 48 0.37 0.96 -5.65
C GLY A 48 0.95 0.94 -4.24
N LEU A 49 0.93 2.09 -3.55
CA LEU A 49 1.38 2.20 -2.16
C LEU A 49 0.52 1.34 -1.21
N THR A 50 -0.81 1.38 -1.34
CA THR A 50 -1.73 0.58 -0.52
C THR A 50 -1.44 -0.92 -0.67
N ILE A 51 -1.23 -1.39 -1.90
CA ILE A 51 -0.93 -2.80 -2.19
C ILE A 51 0.47 -3.18 -1.68
N LEU A 52 1.48 -2.31 -1.78
CA LEU A 52 2.80 -2.58 -1.20
C LEU A 52 2.75 -2.70 0.33
N ILE A 53 2.00 -1.84 1.01
CA ILE A 53 1.77 -1.93 2.46
C ILE A 53 1.05 -3.25 2.78
N MET A 54 0.06 -3.65 1.97
CA MET A 54 -0.61 -4.94 2.12
C MET A 54 0.36 -6.11 1.90
N GLY A 55 1.29 -6.02 0.94
CA GLY A 55 2.38 -6.98 0.73
C GLY A 55 3.27 -7.13 1.96
N TYR A 56 3.68 -6.02 2.57
CA TYR A 56 4.45 -6.01 3.82
C TYR A 56 3.67 -6.65 4.98
N ASN A 57 2.39 -6.28 5.13
CA ASN A 57 1.52 -6.89 6.15
C ASN A 57 1.35 -8.40 5.92
N ASN A 58 1.21 -8.83 4.68
CA ASN A 58 1.11 -10.25 4.35
C ASN A 58 2.39 -11.04 4.62
N TYR A 59 3.55 -10.41 4.48
CA TYR A 59 4.84 -11.01 4.82
C TYR A 59 5.02 -11.13 6.34
N LYS A 60 4.76 -10.04 7.06
CA LYS A 60 5.11 -9.89 8.47
C LYS A 60 4.04 -10.38 9.45
N VAL A 61 2.77 -10.19 9.12
CA VAL A 61 1.63 -10.52 10.00
C VAL A 61 1.00 -11.85 9.62
N TYR A 62 0.74 -12.06 8.32
CA TYR A 62 0.00 -13.23 7.84
C TYR A 62 0.90 -14.37 7.32
N HIS A 63 2.19 -14.11 7.11
CA HIS A 63 3.20 -15.05 6.62
C HIS A 63 2.86 -15.76 5.29
N ARG A 64 2.09 -15.11 4.40
CA ARG A 64 1.67 -15.68 3.11
C ARG A 64 2.60 -15.28 1.97
N LYS A 65 3.66 -16.06 1.75
CA LYS A 65 4.74 -15.76 0.78
C LYS A 65 4.25 -15.50 -0.65
N PHE A 66 3.33 -16.32 -1.17
CA PHE A 66 2.83 -16.16 -2.54
C PHE A 66 2.09 -14.83 -2.73
N LEU A 67 1.14 -14.52 -1.84
CA LEU A 67 0.39 -13.27 -1.92
C LEU A 67 1.27 -12.04 -1.66
N THR A 68 2.28 -12.14 -0.79
CA THR A 68 3.29 -11.09 -0.65
C THR A 68 3.94 -10.78 -1.99
N LEU A 69 4.39 -11.81 -2.72
CA LEU A 69 5.06 -11.62 -4.01
C LEU A 69 4.12 -10.99 -5.05
N VAL A 70 2.87 -11.47 -5.12
CA VAL A 70 1.84 -10.88 -5.99
C VAL A 70 1.61 -9.41 -5.67
N TYR A 71 1.42 -9.07 -4.39
CA TYR A 71 1.19 -7.68 -3.97
C TYR A 71 2.40 -6.80 -4.25
N VAL A 72 3.63 -7.27 -4.00
CA VAL A 72 4.83 -6.50 -4.33
C VAL A 72 4.92 -6.24 -5.83
N LEU A 73 4.70 -7.25 -6.68
CA LEU A 73 4.74 -7.08 -8.13
C LEU A 73 3.68 -6.10 -8.63
N VAL A 74 2.41 -6.30 -8.24
CA VAL A 74 1.31 -5.41 -8.64
C VAL A 74 1.53 -3.99 -8.15
N GLY A 75 1.99 -3.82 -6.90
CA GLY A 75 2.28 -2.52 -6.32
C GLY A 75 3.38 -1.77 -7.07
N VAL A 76 4.47 -2.45 -7.44
CA VAL A 76 5.56 -1.87 -8.24
C VAL A 76 5.05 -1.45 -9.63
N ILE A 77 4.31 -2.33 -10.32
CA ILE A 77 3.74 -2.03 -11.65
C ILE A 77 2.87 -0.78 -11.60
N LEU A 78 1.98 -0.65 -10.61
CA LEU A 78 1.12 0.51 -10.47
C LEU A 78 1.90 1.80 -10.21
N ILE A 79 2.97 1.75 -9.41
CA ILE A 79 3.84 2.91 -9.18
C ILE A 79 4.56 3.28 -10.48
N THR A 80 5.05 2.31 -11.25
CA THR A 80 5.67 2.57 -12.55
C THR A 80 4.69 3.22 -13.52
N LEU A 81 3.47 2.70 -13.63
CA LEU A 81 2.41 3.29 -14.47
C LEU A 81 2.04 4.71 -14.01
N SER A 82 2.01 4.93 -12.70
CA SER A 82 1.77 6.26 -12.13
C SER A 82 2.85 7.25 -12.55
N VAL A 83 4.13 6.86 -12.47
CA VAL A 83 5.27 7.68 -12.92
C VAL A 83 5.16 7.97 -14.41
N ILE A 84 4.87 6.97 -15.25
CA ILE A 84 4.67 7.15 -16.70
C ILE A 84 3.55 8.19 -16.96
N THR A 85 2.42 8.05 -16.26
CA THR A 85 1.30 8.98 -16.35
C THR A 85 1.69 10.41 -15.98
N PHE A 86 2.54 10.60 -14.96
CA PHE A 86 3.04 11.94 -14.59
C PHE A 86 4.03 12.52 -15.60
N LEU A 87 4.81 11.67 -16.27
CA LEU A 87 5.72 12.09 -17.33
C LEU A 87 4.97 12.44 -18.64
N GLY A 88 3.68 12.11 -18.74
CA GLY A 88 2.86 12.40 -19.91
C GLY A 88 3.24 11.55 -21.15
N VAL A 89 3.91 10.42 -20.92
CA VAL A 89 4.23 9.40 -21.94
C VAL A 89 3.08 8.42 -22.03
#